data_AF-A0A3M7MLG3-F1
#
_entry.id   AF-A0A3M7MLG3-F1
#
_cell.length_a   1.000
_cell.length_b   1.000
_cell.length_c   1.000
_cell.angle_alpha   90.00
_cell.angle_beta   90.00
_cell.angle_gamma   90.00
#
_symmetry.space_group_name_H-M   'P 1'
#
loop_
_entity.id
_entity.type
_entity.pdbx_description
1 polymer ?
#
loop_
_entity_poly.entity_id
_entity_poly.type
_entity_poly.pdbx_seq_one_letter_code
_entity_poly.pdbx_strand_id
1 'polypeptide(L)'
;MTDDSISTNLNALAAASRTPFEGTGPNNLIRQPRPSQTPIHHSTCDNFITNVLFPAWWAREQVLDYCTVVAQAPDLNDPEAAAREAYNRAGQAQVEGKNERLDPYSGRFFRKESRSEELAGLCGRERVVEDIVRERSWDVVRSRCGAALDEGFSGGGTERSWVGAFSEWKTMSRTGRGNELP
;
A
#
# COMPACT_ATOMS: atom_id res chain seq x y z
N MET A 1 14.14 -23.87 10.16
CA MET A 1 15.24 -24.59 9.49
C MET A 1 14.73 -24.97 8.12
N THR A 2 14.88 -24.05 7.16
CA THR A 2 14.26 -24.11 5.83
C THR A 2 15.14 -23.44 4.76
N ASP A 3 16.32 -22.92 5.12
CA ASP A 3 17.23 -22.24 4.18
C ASP A 3 18.01 -23.21 3.28
N ASP A 4 18.39 -24.38 3.81
CA ASP A 4 19.16 -25.36 3.05
C ASP A 4 18.34 -25.99 1.91
N SER A 5 17.02 -26.05 2.04
CA SER A 5 16.13 -26.53 0.98
C SER A 5 15.90 -25.49 -0.13
N ILE A 6 15.95 -24.20 0.17
CA ILE A 6 15.69 -23.13 -0.82
C ILE A 6 16.90 -22.96 -1.73
N SER A 7 18.10 -22.88 -1.14
CA SER A 7 19.36 -22.80 -1.89
C SER A 7 19.60 -24.01 -2.80
N THR A 8 19.27 -25.22 -2.33
CA THR A 8 19.34 -26.44 -3.14
C THR A 8 18.35 -26.43 -4.31
N ASN A 9 17.12 -25.97 -4.09
CA ASN A 9 16.12 -25.83 -5.17
C ASN A 9 16.51 -24.75 -6.19
N LEU A 10 17.09 -23.64 -5.76
CA LEU A 10 17.56 -22.58 -6.65
C LEU A 10 18.75 -23.04 -7.53
N ASN A 11 19.67 -23.82 -6.96
CA ASN A 11 20.78 -24.40 -7.72
C ASN A 11 20.32 -25.47 -8.73
N ALA A 12 19.26 -26.22 -8.41
CA ALA A 12 18.65 -27.17 -9.35
C ALA A 12 17.98 -26.46 -10.54
N LEU A 13 17.36 -25.29 -10.32
CA LEU A 13 16.80 -24.45 -11.39
C LEU A 13 17.90 -23.88 -12.30
N ALA A 14 19.06 -23.52 -11.74
CA ALA A 14 20.19 -22.98 -12.50
C ALA A 14 20.86 -24.01 -13.42
N ALA A 15 20.80 -25.31 -13.07
CA ALA A 15 21.43 -26.38 -13.85
C ALA A 15 20.54 -26.95 -14.98
N ALA A 16 19.25 -26.63 -14.99
CA ALA A 16 18.30 -27.11 -16.01
C ALA A 16 18.28 -26.21 -17.27
N SER A 17 19.39 -26.15 -18.00
CA SER A 17 19.39 -25.79 -19.43
C SER A 17 20.66 -26.29 -20.13
N ARG A 18 20.77 -27.61 -20.28
CA ARG A 18 21.74 -28.23 -21.19
C ARG A 18 21.02 -28.67 -22.47
N THR A 19 20.70 -27.72 -23.36
CA THR A 19 20.65 -27.86 -24.83
C THR A 19 20.28 -26.52 -25.50
N PRO A 20 20.68 -26.32 -26.78
CA PRO A 20 21.02 -25.00 -27.33
C PRO A 20 19.82 -24.14 -27.74
N PHE A 21 20.00 -22.84 -27.58
CA PHE A 21 19.10 -21.78 -28.02
C PHE A 21 19.06 -21.69 -29.56
N GLU A 22 18.05 -22.28 -30.19
CA GLU A 22 17.64 -21.88 -31.54
C GLU A 22 16.84 -20.57 -31.43
N GLY A 23 17.23 -19.59 -32.24
CA GLY A 23 16.84 -18.20 -32.10
C GLY A 23 15.34 -17.97 -32.22
N THR A 24 14.70 -17.64 -31.10
CA THR A 24 13.73 -16.54 -30.89
C THR A 24 13.42 -16.57 -29.39
N GLY A 25 14.05 -15.68 -28.62
CA GLY A 25 14.05 -15.78 -27.15
C GLY A 25 12.66 -15.71 -26.51
N PRO A 26 12.42 -16.42 -25.38
CA PRO A 26 11.19 -16.29 -24.63
C PRO A 26 11.18 -14.94 -23.90
N ASN A 27 10.44 -13.99 -24.47
CA ASN A 27 10.16 -12.69 -23.90
C ASN A 27 9.24 -12.81 -22.67
N ASN A 28 9.74 -13.36 -21.57
CA ASN A 28 9.08 -13.28 -20.25
C ASN A 28 9.59 -12.08 -19.44
N LEU A 29 9.90 -10.98 -20.14
CA LEU A 29 9.91 -9.67 -19.52
C LEU A 29 8.45 -9.31 -19.26
N ILE A 30 8.08 -9.07 -18.00
CA ILE A 30 6.92 -8.25 -17.69
C ILE A 30 7.14 -6.94 -18.44
N ARG A 31 6.55 -6.85 -19.63
CA ARG A 31 6.61 -5.67 -20.47
C ARG A 31 5.71 -4.64 -19.80
N GLN A 32 6.24 -3.96 -18.79
CA GLN A 32 5.81 -2.62 -18.46
C GLN A 32 5.68 -1.90 -19.81
N PRO A 33 4.48 -1.46 -20.23
CA PRO A 33 4.32 -0.82 -21.51
C PRO A 33 5.32 0.33 -21.53
N ARG A 34 6.34 0.24 -22.41
CA ARG A 34 7.31 1.32 -22.57
C ARG A 34 6.49 2.58 -22.73
N PRO A 35 6.65 3.58 -21.84
CA PRO A 35 5.84 4.76 -21.94
C PRO A 35 6.06 5.32 -23.34
N SER A 36 4.99 5.48 -24.13
CA SER A 36 5.07 6.25 -25.36
C SER A 36 5.78 7.55 -25.00
N GLN A 37 6.98 7.72 -25.54
CA GLN A 37 7.89 8.83 -25.20
C GLN A 37 7.38 10.17 -25.73
N THR A 38 6.18 10.20 -26.30
CA THR A 38 5.47 11.41 -26.69
C THR A 38 5.14 12.21 -25.42
N PRO A 39 5.77 13.38 -25.21
CA PRO A 39 5.45 14.22 -24.07
C PRO A 39 3.99 14.67 -24.16
N ILE A 40 3.27 14.55 -23.04
CA ILE A 40 1.90 15.05 -22.93
C ILE A 40 1.97 16.58 -22.74
N HIS A 41 1.06 17.32 -23.36
CA HIS A 41 0.98 18.77 -23.20
C HIS A 41 0.69 19.15 -21.74
N HIS A 42 1.34 20.20 -21.25
CA HIS A 42 1.27 20.65 -19.85
C HIS A 42 -0.16 20.85 -19.35
N SER A 43 -0.99 21.59 -20.10
CA SER A 43 -2.38 21.85 -19.70
C SER A 43 -3.22 20.58 -19.56
N THR A 44 -2.90 19.54 -20.33
CA THR A 44 -3.60 18.25 -20.27
C THR A 44 -3.19 17.49 -19.01
N CYS A 45 -1.91 17.52 -18.66
CA CYS A 45 -1.40 16.95 -17.41
C CYS A 45 -1.99 17.62 -16.18
N ASP A 46 -2.00 18.96 -16.13
CA ASP A 46 -2.59 19.69 -15.01
C ASP A 46 -4.07 19.39 -14.85
N ASN A 47 -4.81 19.40 -15.97
CA ASN A 47 -6.24 19.11 -15.93
C ASN A 47 -6.50 17.70 -15.41
N PHE A 48 -5.74 16.71 -15.89
CA PHE A 48 -5.84 15.34 -15.39
C PHE A 48 -5.52 15.26 -13.89
N ILE A 49 -4.44 15.90 -13.44
CA ILE A 49 -4.03 15.86 -12.04
C ILE A 49 -5.10 16.49 -11.14
N THR A 50 -5.56 17.69 -11.49
CA THR A 50 -6.45 18.51 -10.66
C THR A 50 -7.91 18.05 -10.68
N ASN A 51 -8.40 17.55 -11.82
CA ASN A 51 -9.81 17.20 -12.01
C ASN A 51 -10.09 15.69 -11.98
N VAL A 52 -9.07 14.83 -12.08
CA VAL A 52 -9.25 13.38 -12.11
C VAL A 52 -8.45 12.70 -11.00
N LEU A 53 -7.13 12.85 -11.00
CA LEU A 53 -6.26 12.10 -10.10
C LEU A 53 -6.50 12.46 -8.63
N PHE A 54 -6.36 13.74 -8.29
CA PHE A 54 -6.50 14.21 -6.91
C PHE A 54 -7.92 14.05 -6.35
N PRO A 55 -9.00 14.35 -7.09
CA PRO A 55 -10.35 14.03 -6.66
C PRO A 55 -10.54 12.53 -6.36
N ALA A 56 -9.99 11.64 -7.19
CA ALA A 56 -10.09 10.20 -6.96
C ALA A 56 -9.31 9.76 -5.71
N TRP A 57 -8.10 10.29 -5.49
CA TRP A 57 -7.32 10.02 -4.27
C TRP A 57 -8.03 10.54 -3.01
N TRP A 58 -8.64 11.72 -3.09
CA TRP A 58 -9.41 12.31 -1.98
C TRP A 58 -10.67 11.51 -1.65
N ALA A 59 -11.38 11.01 -2.66
CA ALA A 59 -12.53 10.13 -2.45
C ALA A 59 -12.10 8.86 -1.69
N ARG A 60 -10.98 8.24 -2.06
CA ARG A 60 -10.46 7.05 -1.34
C ARG A 60 -9.97 7.39 0.07
N GLU A 61 -9.31 8.54 0.27
CA GLU A 61 -8.89 9.01 1.61
C GLU A 61 -10.09 9.11 2.56
N GLN A 62 -11.19 9.74 2.11
CA GLN A 62 -12.40 9.90 2.92
C GLN A 62 -13.03 8.55 3.31
N VAL A 63 -13.03 7.58 2.39
CA VAL A 63 -13.54 6.23 2.69
C VAL A 63 -12.65 5.55 3.74
N LEU A 64 -11.32 5.61 3.58
CA LEU A 64 -10.39 5.02 4.55
C LEU A 64 -10.49 5.69 5.93
N ASP A 65 -10.69 7.01 5.97
CA ASP A 65 -10.93 7.77 7.20
C ASP A 65 -12.22 7.33 7.88
N TYR A 66 -13.32 7.23 7.15
CA TYR A 66 -14.57 6.69 7.68
C TYR A 66 -14.39 5.27 8.22
N CYS A 67 -13.78 4.38 7.45
CA CYS A 67 -13.53 3.00 7.88
C CYS A 67 -12.67 2.94 9.15
N THR A 68 -11.68 3.83 9.29
CA THR A 68 -10.85 3.90 10.50
C THR A 68 -11.65 4.31 11.72
N VAL A 69 -12.57 5.28 11.58
CA VAL A 69 -13.48 5.69 12.66
C VAL A 69 -14.39 4.54 13.06
N VAL A 70 -14.96 3.81 12.09
CA VAL A 70 -15.80 2.64 12.37
C VAL A 70 -14.98 1.53 13.05
N ALA A 71 -13.75 1.28 12.61
CA ALA A 71 -12.90 0.25 13.19
C ALA A 71 -12.49 0.53 14.64
N GLN A 72 -12.42 1.79 15.05
CA GLN A 72 -12.11 2.20 16.41
C GLN A 72 -13.34 2.21 17.34
N ALA A 73 -14.54 2.06 16.80
CA ALA A 73 -15.76 2.02 17.61
C ALA A 73 -15.83 0.71 18.41
N PRO A 74 -16.31 0.75 19.68
CA PRO A 74 -16.47 -0.45 20.49
C PRO A 74 -17.58 -1.35 19.91
N ASP A 75 -17.28 -2.63 19.70
CA ASP A 75 -18.27 -3.63 19.28
C ASP A 75 -19.04 -4.16 20.51
N LEU A 76 -20.12 -3.47 20.87
CA LEU A 76 -20.96 -3.82 22.02
C LEU A 76 -21.75 -5.12 21.82
N ASN A 77 -21.85 -5.63 20.58
CA ASN A 77 -22.69 -6.78 20.23
C ASN A 77 -21.86 -8.01 19.84
N ASP A 78 -20.56 -8.06 20.17
CA ASP A 78 -19.70 -9.20 19.87
C ASP A 78 -20.12 -10.44 20.70
N PRO A 79 -20.75 -11.45 20.09
CA PRO A 79 -21.19 -12.65 20.81
C PRO A 79 -20.01 -13.53 21.24
N GLU A 80 -18.82 -13.33 20.64
CA GLU A 80 -17.64 -14.13 20.91
C GLU A 80 -16.70 -13.51 21.95
N ALA A 81 -17.02 -12.31 22.48
CA ALA A 81 -16.13 -11.57 23.38
C ALA A 81 -15.66 -12.41 24.58
N ALA A 82 -16.60 -13.01 25.32
CA ALA A 82 -16.26 -13.83 26.50
C ALA A 82 -15.47 -15.09 26.14
N ALA A 83 -15.83 -15.77 25.05
CA ALA A 83 -15.13 -16.98 24.59
C ALA A 83 -13.71 -16.66 24.12
N ARG A 84 -13.52 -15.54 23.43
CA ARG A 84 -12.23 -15.02 22.97
C ARG A 84 -11.33 -14.64 24.14
N GLU A 85 -11.85 -13.96 25.15
CA GLU A 85 -11.08 -13.64 26.36
C GLU A 85 -10.62 -14.90 27.11
N ALA A 86 -11.51 -15.89 27.26
CA ALA A 86 -11.16 -17.16 27.88
C ALA A 86 -10.07 -17.90 27.10
N TYR A 87 -10.19 -17.97 25.77
CA TYR A 87 -9.18 -18.54 24.88
C TYR A 87 -7.84 -17.82 25.00
N ASN A 88 -7.85 -16.49 24.93
CA ASN A 88 -6.66 -15.67 25.01
C ASN A 88 -5.94 -15.82 26.35
N ARG A 89 -6.70 -15.87 27.45
CA ARG A 89 -6.14 -16.10 28.79
C ARG A 89 -5.53 -17.48 28.94
N ALA A 90 -6.23 -18.53 28.46
CA ALA A 90 -5.74 -19.90 28.53
C ALA A 90 -4.45 -20.09 27.72
N GLY A 91 -4.40 -19.56 26.49
CA GLY A 91 -3.21 -19.64 25.65
C GLY A 91 -2.01 -18.84 26.18
N GLN A 92 -2.25 -17.67 26.77
CA GLN A 92 -1.20 -16.90 27.44
C GLN A 92 -0.62 -17.67 28.64
N ALA A 93 -1.48 -18.23 29.51
CA ALA A 93 -1.03 -19.03 30.64
C ALA A 93 -0.24 -20.28 30.20
N GLN A 94 -0.64 -20.91 29.08
CA GLN A 94 0.09 -22.04 28.51
C GLN A 94 1.50 -21.67 28.06
N VAL A 95 1.69 -20.48 27.48
CA VAL A 95 3.01 -19.98 27.06
C VAL A 95 3.86 -19.62 28.26
N GLU A 96 3.30 -18.94 29.26
CA GLU A 96 4.02 -18.55 30.48
C GLU A 96 4.51 -19.75 31.28
N GLY A 97 3.76 -20.86 31.27
CA GLY A 97 4.14 -22.10 31.94
C GLY A 97 5.26 -22.91 31.24
N LYS A 98 5.72 -22.50 30.06
CA LYS A 98 6.72 -23.25 29.27
C LYS A 98 8.10 -22.62 29.39
N ASN A 99 9.10 -23.47 29.62
CA ASN A 99 10.49 -23.04 29.68
C ASN A 99 11.07 -22.92 28.26
N GLU A 100 11.27 -21.70 27.79
CA GLU A 100 11.76 -21.39 26.44
C GLU A 100 13.14 -21.99 26.13
N ARG A 101 13.93 -22.32 27.17
CA ARG A 101 15.21 -23.02 27.00
C ARG A 101 15.07 -24.49 26.57
N LEU A 102 13.93 -25.12 26.85
CA LEU A 102 13.70 -26.53 26.54
C LEU A 102 13.19 -26.71 25.10
N ASP A 103 12.44 -25.73 24.58
CA ASP A 103 12.01 -25.66 23.19
C ASP A 103 11.76 -24.18 22.78
N PRO A 104 12.59 -23.62 21.88
CA PRO A 104 12.47 -22.24 21.36
C PRO A 104 11.17 -21.93 20.61
N TYR A 105 10.38 -22.95 20.24
CA TYR A 105 9.13 -22.77 19.49
C TYR A 105 7.89 -22.91 20.37
N SER A 106 8.06 -23.32 21.63
CA SER A 106 6.96 -23.66 22.54
C SER A 106 6.22 -22.44 23.11
N GLY A 107 6.82 -21.24 23.03
CA GLY A 107 6.30 -19.97 23.53
C GLY A 107 5.37 -19.20 22.57
N ARG A 108 4.96 -19.80 21.44
CA ARG A 108 4.11 -19.10 20.46
C ARG A 108 2.64 -19.35 20.77
N PHE A 109 1.94 -18.27 21.15
CA PHE A 109 0.49 -18.23 21.21
C PHE A 109 -0.01 -17.07 20.35
N PHE A 110 -0.95 -17.36 19.46
CA PHE A 110 -1.63 -16.34 18.65
C PHE A 110 -2.94 -15.98 19.33
N ARG A 111 -3.04 -14.73 19.77
CA ARG A 111 -4.30 -14.21 20.30
C ARG A 111 -5.35 -14.18 19.20
N LYS A 112 -6.58 -14.54 19.56
CA LYS A 112 -7.74 -14.30 18.72
C LYS A 112 -8.13 -12.83 18.86
N GLU A 113 -8.11 -12.11 17.75
CA GLU A 113 -8.46 -10.69 17.65
C GLU A 113 -9.99 -10.51 17.71
N SER A 114 -10.47 -9.34 18.15
CA SER A 114 -11.88 -8.97 18.00
C SER A 114 -12.18 -8.59 16.54
N ARG A 115 -13.47 -8.59 16.16
CA ARG A 115 -13.89 -8.07 14.84
C ARG A 115 -13.44 -6.63 14.60
N SER A 116 -13.48 -5.80 15.64
CA SER A 116 -13.00 -4.41 15.57
C SER A 116 -11.48 -4.32 15.40
N GLU A 117 -10.70 -5.16 16.10
CA GLU A 117 -9.24 -5.25 15.95
C GLU A 117 -8.85 -5.74 14.55
N GLU A 118 -9.52 -6.78 14.04
CA GLU A 118 -9.30 -7.30 12.68
C GLU A 118 -9.60 -6.22 11.64
N LEU A 119 -10.71 -5.49 11.80
CA LEU A 119 -11.10 -4.40 10.91
C LEU A 119 -10.12 -3.22 10.99
N ALA A 120 -9.62 -2.88 12.19
CA ALA A 120 -8.62 -1.85 12.37
C ALA A 120 -7.30 -2.23 11.69
N GLY A 121 -6.89 -3.49 11.81
CA GLY A 121 -5.74 -4.05 11.10
C GLY A 121 -5.92 -3.97 9.59
N LEU A 122 -7.11 -4.29 9.06
CA LEU A 122 -7.42 -4.15 7.64
C LEU A 122 -7.32 -2.69 7.19
N CYS A 123 -7.97 -1.77 7.89
CA CYS A 123 -7.93 -0.34 7.56
C CYS A 123 -6.49 0.20 7.56
N GLY A 124 -5.66 -0.23 8.52
CA GLY A 124 -4.25 0.12 8.57
C GLY A 124 -3.46 -0.37 7.35
N ARG A 125 -3.68 -1.63 6.92
CA ARG A 125 -3.06 -2.17 5.70
C ARG A 125 -3.51 -1.42 4.44
N GLU A 126 -4.80 -1.12 4.32
CA GLU A 126 -5.35 -0.40 3.18
C GLU A 126 -4.76 1.02 3.05
N ARG A 127 -4.45 1.69 4.17
CA ARG A 127 -3.73 2.98 4.13
C ARG A 127 -2.32 2.84 3.54
N VAL A 128 -1.58 1.81 3.96
CA VAL A 128 -0.24 1.53 3.40
C VAL A 128 -0.31 1.21 1.92
N VAL A 129 -1.31 0.43 1.49
CA VAL A 129 -1.54 0.12 0.07
C VAL A 129 -1.85 1.40 -0.71
N GLU A 130 -2.74 2.25 -0.19
CA GLU A 130 -3.08 3.52 -0.85
C GLU A 130 -1.85 4.44 -0.99
N ASP A 131 -0.97 4.51 0.03
CA ASP A 131 0.27 5.27 -0.07
C ASP A 131 1.21 4.72 -1.17
N ILE A 132 1.34 3.39 -1.28
CA ILE A 132 2.10 2.75 -2.37
C ILE A 132 1.47 3.06 -3.73
N VAL A 133 0.13 2.98 -3.82
CA VAL A 133 -0.59 3.27 -5.07
C VAL A 133 -0.38 4.73 -5.48
N ARG A 134 -0.41 5.68 -4.53
CA ARG A 134 -0.15 7.10 -4.79
C ARG A 134 1.27 7.34 -5.26
N GLU A 135 2.27 6.74 -4.59
CA GLU A 135 3.67 6.83 -5.01
C GLU A 135 3.85 6.32 -6.44
N ARG A 136 3.36 5.10 -6.73
CA ARG A 136 3.49 4.47 -8.05
C ARG A 136 2.74 5.22 -9.14
N SER A 137 1.53 5.69 -8.85
CA SER A 137 0.76 6.44 -9.84
C SER A 137 1.33 7.85 -10.06
N TRP A 138 1.93 8.46 -9.04
CA TRP A 138 2.69 9.70 -9.20
C TRP A 138 3.94 9.52 -10.05
N ASP A 139 4.71 8.45 -9.86
CA ASP A 139 5.87 8.13 -10.72
C ASP A 139 5.46 7.97 -12.19
N VAL A 140 4.31 7.33 -12.44
CA VAL A 140 3.76 7.21 -13.80
C VAL A 140 3.40 8.58 -14.36
N VAL A 141 2.69 9.40 -13.58
CA VAL A 141 2.33 10.78 -13.99
C VAL A 141 3.60 11.59 -14.28
N ARG A 142 4.60 11.54 -13.39
CA ARG A 142 5.89 12.21 -13.58
C ARG A 142 6.62 11.74 -14.83
N SER A 143 6.62 10.44 -15.11
CA SER A 143 7.27 9.89 -16.31
C SER A 143 6.63 10.38 -17.63
N ARG A 144 5.35 10.78 -17.60
CA ARG A 144 4.58 11.21 -18.78
C ARG A 144 4.44 12.73 -18.88
N CYS A 145 4.44 13.40 -17.73
CA CYS A 145 4.21 14.83 -17.56
C CYS A 145 5.46 15.58 -17.11
N GLY A 146 6.63 14.93 -16.99
CA GLY A 146 7.82 15.46 -16.31
C GLY A 146 8.29 16.84 -16.77
N ALA A 147 8.29 17.12 -18.08
CA ALA A 147 8.62 18.46 -18.58
C ALA A 147 7.60 19.53 -18.16
N ALA A 148 6.34 19.16 -17.95
CA ALA A 148 5.29 20.07 -17.52
C ALA A 148 5.33 20.36 -16.01
N LEU A 149 5.63 19.34 -15.20
CA LEU A 149 5.73 19.48 -13.75
C LEU A 149 6.96 20.29 -13.31
N ASP A 150 8.01 20.29 -14.13
CA ASP A 150 9.25 21.05 -13.88
C ASP A 150 9.20 22.50 -14.39
N GLU A 151 8.42 22.80 -15.44
CA GLU A 151 8.36 24.16 -16.05
C GLU A 151 7.17 25.03 -15.59
N GLY A 152 6.05 24.44 -15.15
CA GLY A 152 4.84 25.18 -14.75
C GLY A 152 4.86 25.85 -13.38
N PHE A 153 5.76 25.42 -12.50
CA PHE A 153 5.95 25.97 -11.16
C PHE A 153 7.40 26.44 -11.04
N SER A 154 7.65 27.69 -11.44
CA SER A 154 8.98 28.31 -11.38
C SER A 154 9.54 28.29 -9.95
N GLY A 155 10.35 27.29 -9.65
CA GLY A 155 10.90 27.06 -8.32
C GLY A 155 11.91 25.92 -8.26
N GLY A 156 13.04 26.08 -8.95
CA GLY A 156 14.33 25.41 -8.70
C GLY A 156 14.33 23.97 -8.18
N GLY A 157 14.49 23.01 -9.09
CA GLY A 157 15.37 21.82 -8.92
C GLY A 157 15.06 20.81 -7.81
N THR A 158 13.94 20.94 -7.09
CA THR A 158 13.57 20.00 -6.02
C THR A 158 12.32 19.24 -6.46
N GLU A 159 12.48 17.95 -6.74
CA GLU A 159 11.40 17.04 -7.13
C GLU A 159 10.19 17.20 -6.20
N ARG A 160 9.06 17.64 -6.76
CA ARG A 160 7.85 17.84 -5.95
C ARG A 160 7.27 16.48 -5.57
N SER A 161 7.27 16.17 -4.27
CA SER A 161 6.58 14.99 -3.76
C SER A 161 5.07 15.13 -3.99
N TRP A 162 4.40 14.02 -4.29
CA TRP A 162 2.94 14.02 -4.44
C TRP A 162 2.25 14.50 -3.17
N VAL A 163 2.85 14.27 -2.00
CA VAL A 163 2.34 14.70 -0.70
C VAL A 163 2.15 16.22 -0.68
N GLY A 164 3.16 16.97 -1.13
CA GLY A 164 3.09 18.43 -1.18
C GLY A 164 2.07 18.95 -2.21
N ALA A 165 2.06 18.35 -3.41
CA ALA A 165 1.13 18.74 -4.48
C ALA A 165 -0.32 18.46 -4.12
N PHE A 166 -0.59 17.28 -3.56
CA PHE A 166 -1.91 16.88 -3.12
C PHE A 166 -2.40 17.69 -1.93
N SER A 167 -1.51 18.00 -0.97
CA SER A 167 -1.86 18.88 0.17
C SER A 167 -2.25 20.28 -0.28
N GLU A 168 -1.49 20.89 -1.19
CA GLU A 168 -1.84 22.19 -1.77
C GLU A 168 -3.19 22.13 -2.51
N TRP A 169 -3.41 21.11 -3.34
CA TRP A 169 -4.69 20.96 -4.01
C TRP A 169 -5.85 20.81 -3.01
N LYS A 170 -5.65 20.10 -1.89
CA LYS A 170 -6.66 19.97 -0.82
C LYS A 170 -6.97 21.32 -0.18
N THR A 171 -5.97 22.16 0.11
CA THR A 171 -6.22 23.48 0.68
C THR A 171 -6.96 24.39 -0.31
N MET A 172 -6.53 24.42 -1.58
CA MET A 172 -7.20 25.18 -2.64
C MET A 172 -8.66 24.74 -2.84
N SER A 173 -8.90 23.43 -2.89
CA SER A 173 -10.23 22.85 -3.10
C SER A 173 -11.18 23.09 -1.92
N ARG A 174 -10.67 23.28 -0.71
CA ARG A 174 -11.46 23.64 0.47
C ARG A 174 -11.83 25.13 0.46
N THR A 175 -10.89 26.00 0.08
CA THR A 175 -11.15 27.43 -0.07
C THR A 175 -12.18 27.71 -1.17
N GLY A 176 -12.14 26.97 -2.28
CA GLY A 176 -13.15 27.09 -3.34
C GLY A 176 -14.56 26.68 -2.89
N ARG A 177 -14.70 25.57 -2.16
CA ARG A 177 -16.00 25.11 -1.61
C ARG A 177 -16.56 26.01 -0.51
N GLY A 178 -15.70 26.71 0.25
CA GLY A 178 -16.12 27.62 1.31
C GLY A 178 -16.80 28.89 0.81
N ASN A 179 -16.61 29.26 -0.46
CA ASN A 179 -17.20 30.45 -1.08
C ASN A 179 -18.55 30.17 -1.79
N GLU A 180 -19.09 28.95 -1.69
CA GLU A 180 -20.37 28.54 -2.32
C GLU A 180 -21.54 28.39 -1.33
N LEU A 181 -21.39 28.88 -0.09
CA LEU A 181 -22.51 28.94 0.87
C LEU A 181 -23.01 30.40 1.00
N PRO A 182 -24.31 30.67 0.75
CA PRO A 182 -24.93 31.99 0.95
C PRO A 182 -25.03 32.39 2.42
#